data_AF-A0ABC8SZX8-F1
#
_entry.id   AF-A0ABC8SZX8-F1
#
_cell.length_a   1.000
_cell.length_b   1.000
_cell.length_c   1.000
_cell.angle_alpha   90.00
_cell.angle_beta   90.00
_cell.angle_gamma   90.00
#
_symmetry.space_group_name_H-M   'P 1'
#
loop_
_entity.id
_entity.type
_entity.pdbx_description
1 polymer ?
#
loop_
_entity_poly.entity_id
_entity_poly.type
_entity_poly.pdbx_seq_one_letter_code
_entity_poly.pdbx_strand_id
1 'polypeptide(L)'
;MENGDASAENGPHRGVQYPFTVNEKVVIKGNRRTPDKFVGKEAVITSQCLNGWYLLKIIGSGENVRLQYRSLRKIPTSKPAEERCQSQPAQNSG
;
A
#
# COMPACT_ATOMS: atom_id res chain seq x y z
N MET A 1 22.74 25.94 16.63
CA MET A 1 22.95 24.90 15.59
C MET A 1 21.61 24.25 15.36
N GLU A 2 20.87 24.68 14.35
CA GLU A 2 19.62 24.02 13.92
C GLU A 2 19.57 24.13 12.41
N ASN A 3 19.83 23.02 11.72
CA ASN A 3 19.83 22.96 10.27
C ASN A 3 19.54 21.52 9.85
N GLY A 4 18.64 21.34 8.88
CA GLY A 4 18.42 20.05 8.22
C GLY A 4 16.96 19.67 8.01
N ASP A 5 16.18 20.57 7.41
CA ASP A 5 14.94 20.20 6.72
C ASP A 5 15.23 19.07 5.72
N ALA A 6 14.57 17.93 5.95
CA ALA A 6 14.89 16.67 5.33
C ALA A 6 14.27 16.57 3.92
N SER A 7 15.10 16.91 2.93
CA SER A 7 15.35 16.13 1.72
C SER A 7 14.22 16.00 0.66
N ALA A 8 14.62 16.44 -0.54
CA ALA A 8 14.44 15.78 -1.85
C ALA A 8 13.34 16.32 -2.77
N GLU A 9 13.65 17.43 -3.43
CA GLU A 9 13.14 17.78 -4.75
C GLU A 9 14.20 17.40 -5.83
N ASN A 10 13.74 16.93 -7.00
CA ASN A 10 14.39 16.87 -8.33
C ASN A 10 14.94 15.52 -8.86
N GLY A 11 14.08 14.82 -9.61
CA GLY A 11 14.42 13.83 -10.65
C GLY A 11 13.14 13.35 -11.35
N PRO A 12 13.13 12.97 -12.65
CA PRO A 12 11.92 12.64 -13.39
C PRO A 12 11.25 11.38 -12.83
N HIS A 13 10.35 11.59 -11.87
CA HIS A 13 9.13 10.85 -11.59
C HIS A 13 9.25 9.30 -11.64
N ARG A 14 10.35 8.73 -11.12
CA ARG A 14 10.27 7.41 -10.46
C ARG A 14 9.74 7.56 -9.04
N GLY A 15 8.79 8.48 -8.87
CA GLY A 15 8.15 8.78 -7.61
C GLY A 15 7.48 7.52 -7.12
N VAL A 16 7.74 7.17 -5.87
CA VAL A 16 7.00 6.07 -5.27
C VAL A 16 5.53 6.43 -5.29
N GLN A 17 4.73 5.59 -5.94
CA GLN A 17 3.30 5.80 -5.97
C GLN A 17 2.72 5.55 -4.58
N TYR A 18 1.79 6.41 -4.21
CA TYR A 18 1.01 6.31 -3.00
C TYR A 18 -0.43 5.95 -3.37
N PRO A 19 -0.72 4.67 -3.68
CA PRO A 19 -2.05 4.28 -4.15
C PRO A 19 -3.13 4.32 -3.07
N PHE A 20 -2.75 4.47 -1.79
CA PHE A 20 -3.66 4.51 -0.65
C PHE A 20 -3.65 5.87 0.04
N THR A 21 -4.81 6.32 0.51
CA THR A 21 -5.00 7.57 1.25
C THR A 21 -4.95 7.31 2.76
N VAL A 22 -4.66 8.34 3.57
CA VAL A 22 -4.86 8.24 5.02
C VAL A 22 -6.35 8.06 5.31
N ASN A 23 -6.66 7.29 6.35
CA ASN A 23 -8.00 6.84 6.72
C ASN A 23 -8.65 5.86 5.71
N GLU A 24 -7.88 5.34 4.75
CA GLU A 24 -8.32 4.31 3.81
C GLU A 24 -8.26 2.92 4.46
N LYS A 25 -9.29 2.11 4.25
CA LYS A 25 -9.33 0.72 4.74
C LYS A 25 -8.69 -0.22 3.71
N VAL A 26 -7.72 -1.00 4.16
CA VAL A 26 -6.96 -1.93 3.31
C VAL A 26 -6.87 -3.31 3.96
N VAL A 27 -6.65 -4.34 3.14
CA VAL A 27 -6.30 -5.69 3.60
C VAL A 27 -4.81 -5.91 3.42
N ILE A 28 -4.16 -6.45 4.44
CA ILE A 28 -2.76 -6.85 4.37
C ILE A 28 -2.69 -8.22 3.67
N LYS A 29 -2.23 -8.25 2.43
CA LYS A 29 -2.02 -9.49 1.66
C LYS A 29 -0.69 -10.18 1.97
N GLY A 30 0.25 -9.44 2.54
CA GLY A 30 1.56 -9.97 2.89
C GLY A 30 2.53 -10.03 1.72
N ASN A 31 3.79 -10.27 2.06
CA ASN A 31 4.91 -10.58 1.17
C ASN A 31 6.00 -11.29 2.01
N ARG A 32 7.15 -11.63 1.43
CA ARG A 32 8.27 -12.28 2.16
C ARG A 32 8.74 -11.54 3.44
N ARG A 33 8.43 -10.25 3.60
CA ARG A 33 8.81 -9.43 4.76
C ARG A 33 7.65 -9.12 5.69
N THR A 34 6.43 -9.54 5.36
CA THR A 34 5.24 -9.26 6.17
C THR A 34 5.06 -10.41 7.17
N PRO A 35 4.94 -10.12 8.47
CA PRO A 35 4.62 -11.14 9.46
C PRO A 35 3.24 -11.77 9.17
N ASP A 36 3.18 -13.10 9.18
CA ASP A 36 1.95 -13.85 8.87
C ASP A 36 0.78 -13.46 9.79
N LYS A 37 1.07 -13.10 11.04
CA LYS A 37 0.08 -12.60 12.01
C LYS A 37 -0.76 -11.40 11.52
N PHE A 38 -0.23 -10.62 10.59
CA PHE A 38 -0.91 -9.47 10.01
C PHE A 38 -1.56 -9.79 8.66
N VAL A 39 -1.18 -10.88 8.00
CA VAL A 39 -1.73 -11.26 6.71
C VAL A 39 -3.21 -11.64 6.87
N GLY A 40 -4.05 -11.19 5.94
CA GLY A 40 -5.49 -11.35 5.98
C GLY A 40 -6.21 -10.40 6.94
N LYS A 41 -5.48 -9.61 7.75
CA LYS A 41 -6.09 -8.62 8.65
C LYS A 41 -6.49 -7.37 7.87
N GLU A 42 -7.63 -6.81 8.25
CA GLU A 42 -8.03 -5.47 7.85
C GLU A 42 -7.27 -4.44 8.69
N ALA A 43 -6.87 -3.36 8.05
CA ALA A 43 -6.19 -2.26 8.69
C ALA A 43 -6.59 -0.93 8.05
N VAL A 44 -6.45 0.16 8.80
CA VAL A 44 -6.63 1.51 8.29
C VAL A 44 -5.27 2.19 8.15
N ILE A 45 -5.07 2.90 7.04
CA ILE A 45 -3.88 3.72 6.82
C ILE A 45 -3.96 4.91 7.78
N THR A 46 -3.01 5.06 8.69
CA THR A 46 -2.97 6.21 9.61
C THR A 46 -1.95 7.26 9.16
N SER A 47 -0.90 6.85 8.45
CA SER A 47 0.12 7.78 7.95
C SER A 47 0.82 7.22 6.72
N GLN A 48 1.25 8.12 5.83
CA GLN A 48 2.13 7.79 4.72
C GLN A 48 3.58 8.06 5.13
N CYS A 49 4.49 7.15 4.79
CA CYS A 49 5.92 7.32 5.02
C CYS A 49 6.67 7.40 3.68
N LEU A 50 7.97 7.68 3.74
CA LEU A 50 8.82 7.70 2.56
C LEU A 50 8.91 6.30 1.91
N ASN A 51 9.22 6.27 0.62
CA ASN A 51 9.48 5.04 -0.14
C ASN A 51 8.30 4.04 -0.18
N GLY A 52 7.06 4.53 -0.12
CA GLY A 52 5.85 3.69 -0.27
C GLY A 52 5.55 2.82 0.94
N TRP A 53 6.13 3.18 2.09
CA TRP A 53 5.76 2.63 3.38
C TRP A 53 4.53 3.35 3.91
N TYR A 54 3.68 2.61 4.61
CA TYR A 54 2.49 3.12 5.26
C TYR A 54 2.46 2.64 6.71
N LEU A 55 2.05 3.52 7.61
CA LEU A 55 1.66 3.15 8.95
C LEU A 55 0.19 2.73 8.92
N LEU A 56 -0.06 1.53 9.41
CA LEU A 56 -1.36 0.89 9.45
C LEU A 56 -1.76 0.68 10.90
N LYS A 57 -3.06 0.77 11.17
CA LYS A 57 -3.67 0.36 12.43
C LYS A 57 -4.59 -0.83 12.16
N ILE A 58 -4.29 -1.98 12.76
CA ILE A 58 -5.07 -3.21 12.61
C ILE A 58 -6.46 -2.99 13.20
N ILE A 59 -7.48 -3.28 12.40
CA ILE A 59 -8.88 -3.21 12.82
C ILE A 59 -9.17 -4.47 13.64
N GLY A 60 -9.69 -4.28 14.85
CA GLY A 60 -9.92 -5.33 15.84
C GLY A 60 -8.89 -5.31 16.98
N SER A 61 -7.60 -5.42 16.66
CA SER A 61 -6.55 -5.41 17.70
C SER A 61 -6.08 -3.99 18.09
N GLY A 62 -6.11 -3.03 17.17
CA GLY A 62 -5.58 -1.69 17.39
C GLY A 62 -4.05 -1.59 17.31
N GLU A 63 -3.34 -2.71 17.09
CA GLU A 63 -1.89 -2.74 16.83
C GLU A 63 -1.51 -1.84 15.65
N ASN A 64 -0.36 -1.17 15.76
CA ASN A 64 0.23 -0.41 14.66
C ASN A 64 1.33 -1.21 13.97
N VAL A 65 1.33 -1.22 12.63
CA VAL A 65 2.34 -1.90 11.82
C VAL A 65 2.74 -1.03 10.64
N ARG A 66 4.03 -1.06 10.27
CA ARG A 66 4.53 -0.39 9.07
C ARG A 66 4.75 -1.41 7.96
N LEU A 67 4.07 -1.23 6.84
CA LEU A 67 4.16 -2.12 5.67
C LEU A 67 4.26 -1.32 4.38
N GLN A 68 4.86 -1.92 3.35
CA GLN A 68 4.89 -1.31 2.02
C GLN A 68 3.57 -1.48 1.30
N TYR A 69 3.21 -0.52 0.46
CA TYR A 69 2.00 -0.54 -0.37
C TYR A 69 1.84 -1.85 -1.16
N ARG A 70 2.95 -2.51 -1.53
CA ARG A 70 2.96 -3.77 -2.29
C ARG A 70 2.41 -4.97 -1.52
N SER A 71 2.44 -4.95 -0.19
CA SER A 71 1.81 -6.00 0.63
C SER A 71 0.37 -5.66 1.02
N LEU A 72 -0.18 -4.54 0.52
CA LEU A 72 -1.52 -4.06 0.82
C LEU A 72 -2.42 -4.21 -0.40
N ARG A 73 -3.72 -4.39 -0.16
CA ARG A 73 -4.75 -4.41 -1.18
C ARG A 73 -5.92 -3.52 -0.77
N LYS A 74 -6.43 -2.73 -1.71
CA LYS A 74 -7.66 -1.95 -1.50
C LYS A 74 -8.82 -2.92 -1.26
N ILE A 75 -9.65 -2.60 -0.28
CA ILE A 75 -10.91 -3.30 -0.11
C ILE A 75 -11.86 -2.67 -1.13
N PRO A 76 -12.39 -3.44 -2.11
CA PRO A 76 -13.38 -2.89 -3.01
C PRO A 76 -14.59 -2.48 -2.18
N THR A 77 -14.86 -1.18 -2.11
CA THR A 77 -16.19 -0.72 -1.72
C THR A 77 -17.09 -1.15 -2.85
N SER A 78 -18.16 -1.89 -2.56
CA SER A 78 -19.10 -2.37 -3.57
C SER A 78 -19.79 -1.20 -4.26
N LYS A 79 -19.11 -0.58 -5.23
CA LYS A 79 -19.69 0.08 -6.38
C LYS A 79 -19.15 -0.69 -7.59
N PRO A 80 -20.01 -1.27 -8.43
CA PRO A 80 -19.58 -1.94 -9.64
C PRO A 80 -19.10 -0.85 -10.61
N ALA A 81 -17.82 -0.48 -10.51
CA ALA A 81 -17.13 0.28 -11.53
C ALA A 81 -16.10 -0.67 -12.12
N GLU A 82 -16.57 -1.42 -13.12
CA GLU A 82 -15.80 -2.02 -14.20
C GLU A 82 -14.40 -2.53 -13.85
N GLU A 83 -14.34 -3.85 -13.71
CA GLU A 83 -13.16 -4.68 -13.83
C GLU A 83 -12.43 -4.39 -15.16
N ARG A 84 -11.66 -3.31 -15.24
CA ARG A 84 -10.82 -3.04 -16.39
C ARG A 84 -9.44 -3.66 -16.18
N CYS A 85 -9.37 -4.91 -16.59
CA CYS A 85 -8.25 -5.53 -17.30
C CYS A 85 -6.90 -5.60 -16.57
N GLN A 86 -6.67 -6.69 -15.84
CA GLN A 86 -5.32 -7.27 -15.73
C GLN A 86 -5.36 -8.79 -15.87
N SER A 87 -5.68 -9.25 -17.07
CA SER A 87 -5.45 -10.64 -17.48
C SER A 87 -4.83 -10.64 -18.89
N GLN A 88 -3.49 -10.75 -18.88
CA GLN A 88 -2.60 -11.43 -19.85
C GLN A 88 -2.77 -11.16 -21.36
N PRO A 89 -1.68 -10.88 -22.09
CA PRO A 89 -1.49 -11.50 -23.38
C PRO A 89 -0.71 -12.81 -23.18
N ALA A 90 -1.42 -13.93 -23.15
CA ALA A 90 -0.85 -15.20 -23.55
C ALA A 90 -0.62 -15.11 -25.06
N GLN A 91 0.63 -14.84 -25.47
CA GLN A 91 1.02 -14.90 -26.88
C GLN A 91 1.26 -16.38 -27.22
N ASN A 92 0.32 -16.99 -27.92
CA ASN A 92 0.56 -18.20 -28.71
C ASN A 92 0.14 -17.91 -30.17
N SER A 93 0.72 -18.70 -31.07
CA SER A 93 0.41 -18.89 -32.50
C SER A 93 1.38 -18.17 -33.45
N GLY A 94 2.04 -18.87 -34.38
CA GLY A 94 1.97 -20.29 -34.73
C GLY A 94 3.04 -20.70 -35.72
#